data_AF-A0A252AAT7-F1
#
_entry.id   AF-A0A252AAT7-F1
#
_cell.length_a   1.000
_cell.length_b   1.000
_cell.length_c   1.000
_cell.angle_alpha   90.00
_cell.angle_beta   90.00
_cell.angle_gamma   90.00
#
_symmetry.space_group_name_H-M   'P 1'
#
loop_
_entity.id
_entity.type
_entity.pdbx_description
1 polymer ?
#
loop_
_entity_poly.entity_id
_entity_poly.type
_entity_poly.pdbx_seq_one_letter_code
_entity_poly.pdbx_strand_id
1 'polypeptide(L)'
;MPLQLSFIALAVTAVILTAQPSISHATDWQHIIDHAKGPSFGDELGAKPGRAATAADAALFTHTDNLKFLNGKFYPGDPKDSPSLDQAPRIVDVSFGPSLPHAAVLIAHASYYGATDTYIAIVDSQGNLLWDDNAGSIQLLPTEFSGVHDFASSLSYPGSVINRWDPKLHKWKKLTSVGTPF
;
A
#
# COMPACT_ATOMS: atom_id res chain seq x y z
N MET A 1 49.89 44.41 -36.13
CA MET A 1 48.44 44.10 -36.11
C MET A 1 48.17 43.21 -37.31
N PRO A 2 47.73 41.96 -37.12
CA PRO A 2 46.45 41.61 -36.49
C PRO A 2 46.56 40.75 -35.22
N LEU A 3 45.37 40.49 -34.66
CA LEU A 3 44.98 40.09 -33.31
C LEU A 3 45.20 38.60 -32.95
N GLN A 4 45.25 38.38 -31.63
CA GLN A 4 45.25 37.13 -30.84
C GLN A 4 44.20 36.08 -31.22
N LEU A 5 44.45 34.82 -30.83
CA LEU A 5 43.59 34.10 -29.87
C LEU A 5 44.30 32.81 -29.39
N SER A 6 44.92 32.89 -28.21
CA SER A 6 45.39 31.71 -27.47
C SER A 6 44.22 31.17 -26.63
N PHE A 7 43.72 29.99 -26.96
CA PHE A 7 42.74 29.29 -26.13
C PHE A 7 43.46 28.59 -24.97
N ILE A 8 43.33 29.15 -23.76
CA ILE A 8 43.64 28.43 -22.53
C ILE A 8 42.37 27.67 -22.14
N ALA A 9 42.35 26.36 -22.38
CA ALA A 9 41.29 25.49 -21.88
C ALA A 9 41.57 25.18 -20.40
N LEU A 10 40.84 25.85 -19.51
CA LEU A 10 40.84 25.54 -18.08
C LEU A 10 39.89 24.34 -17.85
N ALA A 11 40.45 23.15 -17.64
CA ALA A 11 39.67 21.97 -17.28
C ALA A 11 39.25 22.08 -15.80
N VAL A 12 38.02 22.55 -15.56
CA VAL A 12 37.41 22.53 -14.23
C VAL A 12 36.93 21.11 -13.96
N THR A 13 37.67 20.38 -13.12
CA THR A 13 37.25 19.06 -12.65
C THR A 13 36.21 19.27 -11.55
N ALA A 14 34.93 19.11 -11.87
CA ALA A 14 33.86 19.11 -10.89
C ALA A 14 33.92 17.80 -10.09
N VAL A 15 34.53 17.84 -8.90
CA VAL A 15 34.39 16.75 -7.93
C VAL A 15 32.99 16.85 -7.33
N ILE A 16 32.07 16.03 -7.81
CA ILE A 16 30.78 15.84 -7.17
C ILE A 16 31.06 15.03 -5.90
N LEU A 17 31.17 15.72 -4.76
CA LEU A 17 31.04 15.08 -3.45
C LEU A 17 29.59 14.59 -3.34
N THR A 18 29.34 13.32 -3.68
CA THR A 18 28.14 12.64 -3.19
C THR A 18 28.34 12.43 -1.70
N ALA A 19 27.86 13.37 -0.88
CA ALA A 19 27.68 13.14 0.53
C ALA A 19 26.76 11.92 0.66
N GLN A 20 27.32 10.74 0.92
CA GLN A 20 26.52 9.61 1.36
C GLN A 20 25.94 10.01 2.71
N PRO A 21 24.61 10.10 2.86
CA PRO A 21 24.04 10.32 4.17
C PRO A 21 24.52 9.19 5.08
N SER A 22 25.14 9.61 6.17
CA SER A 22 25.55 8.80 7.30
C SER A 22 24.44 7.82 7.69
N ILE A 23 24.86 6.62 8.14
CA ILE A 23 23.99 5.59 8.71
C ILE A 23 23.19 6.22 9.86
N SER A 24 21.99 6.71 9.56
CA SER A 24 21.13 7.38 10.53
C SER A 24 20.35 6.30 11.29
N HIS A 25 20.19 6.52 12.59
CA HIS A 25 19.31 5.81 13.53
C HIS A 25 18.18 5.01 12.86
N ALA A 26 17.97 3.77 13.30
CA ALA A 26 16.81 2.96 12.92
C ALA A 26 15.57 3.85 12.96
N THR A 27 14.90 3.99 11.81
CA THR A 27 13.68 4.79 11.70
C THR A 27 12.70 4.34 12.77
N ASP A 28 12.26 5.26 13.63
CA ASP A 28 11.27 4.97 14.67
C ASP A 28 9.89 4.87 14.03
N TRP A 29 9.60 3.68 13.52
CA TRP A 29 8.35 3.39 12.84
C TRP A 29 7.14 3.44 13.78
N GLN A 30 7.32 3.13 15.08
CA GLN A 30 6.24 3.20 16.03
C GLN A 30 5.80 4.65 16.21
N HIS A 31 6.75 5.56 16.43
CA HIS A 31 6.47 7.00 16.50
C HIS A 31 5.80 7.51 15.21
N ILE A 32 6.25 7.06 14.03
CA ILE A 32 5.62 7.46 12.75
C ILE A 32 4.16 6.99 12.67
N ILE A 33 3.87 5.75 13.07
CA ILE A 33 2.50 5.21 13.09
C ILE A 33 1.63 6.01 14.08
N ASP A 34 2.10 6.20 15.31
CA ASP A 34 1.34 6.85 16.38
C ASP A 34 0.99 8.32 16.06
N HIS A 35 1.81 8.96 15.21
CA HIS A 35 1.61 10.34 14.77
C HIS A 35 1.14 10.48 13.32
N ALA A 36 0.87 9.37 12.63
CA ALA A 36 0.34 9.40 11.28
C ALA A 36 -1.08 9.99 11.30
N LYS A 37 -1.28 11.06 10.53
CA LYS A 37 -2.60 11.67 10.28
C LYS A 37 -3.20 11.25 8.94
N GLY A 38 -2.58 10.28 8.28
CA GLY A 38 -3.06 9.73 7.02
C GLY A 38 -4.38 8.99 7.19
N PRO A 39 -5.12 8.77 6.09
CA PRO A 39 -6.33 7.97 6.14
C PRO A 39 -6.03 6.53 6.60
N SER A 40 -7.00 5.94 7.27
CA SER A 40 -7.02 4.54 7.69
C SER A 40 -8.20 3.84 7.03
N PHE A 41 -8.02 2.57 6.67
CA PHE A 41 -9.02 1.75 5.97
C PHE A 41 -9.08 0.37 6.63
N GLY A 42 -10.25 -0.29 6.69
CA GLY A 42 -10.40 -1.67 7.13
C GLY A 42 -11.16 -1.89 8.44
N ASP A 43 -11.04 -1.01 9.43
CA ASP A 43 -11.70 -1.18 10.75
C ASP A 43 -13.06 -0.43 10.83
N GLU A 44 -13.79 -0.41 9.72
CA GLU A 44 -14.86 0.57 9.46
C GLU A 44 -16.26 -0.05 9.53
N LEU A 45 -16.45 -1.00 10.44
CA LEU A 45 -17.74 -1.66 10.74
C LEU A 45 -18.77 -0.65 11.29
N GLY A 46 -19.24 0.25 10.42
CA GLY A 46 -20.12 1.37 10.74
C GLY A 46 -19.90 2.58 9.84
N ALA A 47 -18.65 3.03 9.70
CA ALA A 47 -18.30 4.21 8.89
C ALA A 47 -18.47 3.97 7.38
N LYS A 48 -18.21 2.73 6.91
CA LYS A 48 -18.42 2.28 5.53
C LYS A 48 -17.98 3.30 4.46
N PRO A 49 -16.72 3.77 4.45
CA PRO A 49 -16.27 4.67 3.40
C PRO A 49 -16.28 4.01 2.02
N GLY A 50 -16.18 4.86 0.99
CA GLY A 50 -16.30 4.45 -0.39
C GLY A 50 -17.70 3.98 -0.76
N ARG A 51 -17.82 3.12 -1.78
CA ARG A 51 -19.09 2.53 -2.23
C ARG A 51 -19.09 1.01 -2.05
N ALA A 52 -20.26 0.39 -1.98
CA ALA A 52 -20.37 -1.06 -2.04
C ALA A 52 -20.06 -1.55 -3.46
N ALA A 53 -19.33 -2.66 -3.55
CA ALA A 53 -19.06 -3.36 -4.80
C ALA A 53 -20.33 -4.01 -5.35
N THR A 54 -20.40 -4.08 -6.67
CA THR A 54 -21.49 -4.72 -7.42
C THR A 54 -20.90 -5.74 -8.38
N ALA A 55 -21.75 -6.52 -9.06
CA ALA A 55 -21.29 -7.45 -10.09
C ALA A 55 -20.54 -6.76 -11.25
N ALA A 56 -20.77 -5.46 -11.48
CA ALA A 56 -20.02 -4.69 -12.48
C ALA A 56 -18.54 -4.48 -12.10
N ASP A 57 -18.20 -4.62 -10.82
CA ASP A 57 -16.85 -4.43 -10.30
C ASP A 57 -16.02 -5.72 -10.31
N ALA A 58 -16.57 -6.83 -10.81
CA ALA A 58 -15.93 -8.15 -10.76
C ALA A 58 -14.48 -8.17 -11.26
N ALA A 59 -14.16 -7.35 -12.27
CA ALA A 59 -12.82 -7.25 -12.85
C ALA A 59 -11.76 -6.65 -11.89
N LEU A 60 -12.17 -5.94 -10.83
CA LEU A 60 -11.22 -5.46 -9.80
C LEU A 60 -10.75 -6.59 -8.87
N PHE A 61 -11.53 -7.68 -8.80
CA PHE A 61 -11.28 -8.81 -7.90
C PHE A 61 -10.72 -10.04 -8.63
N THR A 62 -10.44 -9.96 -9.94
CA THR A 62 -9.93 -11.10 -10.71
C THR A 62 -8.47 -11.44 -10.42
N HIS A 63 -7.69 -10.46 -9.98
CA HIS A 63 -6.25 -10.61 -9.73
C HIS A 63 -5.89 -10.60 -8.24
N THR A 64 -6.88 -10.47 -7.36
CA THR A 64 -6.68 -10.53 -5.92
C THR A 64 -6.55 -11.98 -5.47
N ASP A 65 -5.63 -12.24 -4.55
CA ASP A 65 -5.42 -13.59 -4.02
C ASP A 65 -6.43 -13.89 -2.90
N ASN A 66 -6.70 -12.88 -2.06
CA ASN A 66 -7.51 -13.01 -0.85
C ASN A 66 -8.98 -12.60 -1.00
N LEU A 67 -9.39 -12.11 -2.18
CA LEU A 67 -10.79 -11.80 -2.49
C LEU A 67 -11.14 -12.31 -3.87
N LYS A 68 -12.32 -12.92 -4.03
CA LYS A 68 -12.75 -13.44 -5.34
C LYS A 68 -14.21 -13.12 -5.61
N PHE A 69 -14.52 -12.95 -6.90
CA PHE A 69 -15.89 -12.90 -7.39
C PHE A 69 -16.18 -14.14 -8.23
N LEU A 70 -17.19 -14.93 -7.83
CA LEU A 70 -17.61 -16.14 -8.53
C LEU A 70 -19.13 -16.28 -8.44
N ASN A 71 -19.77 -16.65 -9.55
CA ASN A 71 -21.22 -16.93 -9.60
C ASN A 71 -22.10 -15.82 -8.99
N GLY A 72 -21.73 -14.55 -9.21
CA GLY A 72 -22.50 -13.40 -8.73
C GLY A 72 -22.26 -13.03 -7.26
N LYS A 73 -21.30 -13.67 -6.58
CA LYS A 73 -21.01 -13.46 -5.15
C LYS A 73 -19.53 -13.21 -4.91
N PHE A 74 -19.25 -12.53 -3.80
CA PHE A 74 -17.89 -12.28 -3.33
C PHE A 74 -17.52 -13.24 -2.20
N TYR A 75 -16.26 -13.66 -2.19
CA TYR A 75 -15.70 -14.64 -1.26
C TYR A 75 -14.35 -14.16 -0.71
N PRO A 76 -14.03 -14.46 0.55
CA PRO A 76 -12.66 -14.38 1.06
C PRO A 76 -11.89 -15.60 0.51
N GLY A 77 -10.84 -15.36 -0.27
CA GLY A 77 -10.06 -16.43 -0.89
C GLY A 77 -10.87 -17.34 -1.83
N ASP A 78 -10.62 -18.66 -1.77
CA ASP A 78 -11.31 -19.63 -2.60
C ASP A 78 -12.71 -20.00 -2.03
N PRO A 79 -13.79 -19.92 -2.84
CA PRO A 79 -15.14 -20.30 -2.42
C PRO A 79 -15.29 -21.75 -1.92
N LYS A 80 -14.35 -22.64 -2.25
CA LYS A 80 -14.31 -24.01 -1.74
C LYS A 80 -13.88 -24.08 -0.28
N ASP A 81 -13.07 -23.11 0.14
CA ASP A 81 -12.38 -23.12 1.43
C ASP A 81 -13.04 -22.15 2.42
N SER A 82 -13.86 -21.21 1.95
CA SER A 82 -14.50 -20.22 2.81
C SER A 82 -15.91 -19.81 2.36
N PRO A 83 -16.84 -19.55 3.31
CA PRO A 83 -18.18 -19.09 3.00
C PRO A 83 -18.17 -17.69 2.36
N SER A 84 -19.27 -17.29 1.71
CA SER A 84 -19.40 -15.94 1.14
C SER A 84 -19.30 -14.86 2.20
N LEU A 85 -18.83 -13.67 1.80
CA LEU A 85 -18.72 -12.50 2.68
C LEU A 85 -20.08 -12.09 3.27
N ASP A 86 -20.06 -11.49 4.46
CA ASP A 86 -21.26 -11.01 5.18
C ASP A 86 -21.95 -9.87 4.41
N GLN A 87 -21.16 -9.06 3.73
CA GLN A 87 -21.59 -7.91 2.94
C GLN A 87 -20.74 -7.81 1.66
N ALA A 88 -21.25 -7.10 0.66
CA ALA A 88 -20.43 -6.76 -0.50
C ALA A 88 -19.18 -5.96 -0.06
N PRO A 89 -18.00 -6.22 -0.64
CA PRO A 89 -16.80 -5.45 -0.37
C PRO A 89 -17.03 -3.95 -0.58
N ARG A 90 -16.25 -3.12 0.11
CA ARG A 90 -16.17 -1.68 -0.13
C ARG A 90 -15.04 -1.38 -1.10
N ILE A 91 -15.27 -0.39 -1.95
CA ILE A 91 -14.28 0.15 -2.89
C ILE A 91 -14.07 1.60 -2.53
N VAL A 92 -12.82 1.94 -2.18
CA VAL A 92 -12.40 3.30 -1.84
C VAL A 92 -11.33 3.75 -2.82
N ASP A 93 -11.59 4.83 -3.56
CA ASP A 93 -10.57 5.45 -4.41
C ASP A 93 -9.59 6.27 -3.55
N VAL A 94 -8.31 5.97 -3.67
CA VAL A 94 -7.25 6.54 -2.83
C VAL A 94 -6.08 6.97 -3.70
N SER A 95 -5.54 8.16 -3.39
CA SER A 95 -4.22 8.57 -3.87
C SER A 95 -3.17 8.15 -2.85
N PHE A 96 -2.19 7.37 -3.30
CA PHE A 96 -1.02 7.02 -2.51
C PHE A 96 0.15 7.97 -2.79
N GLY A 97 -0.10 9.13 -3.42
CA GLY A 97 0.94 10.11 -3.73
C GLY A 97 1.08 10.37 -5.24
N PRO A 98 2.00 11.25 -5.64
CA PRO A 98 2.08 11.75 -7.01
C PRO A 98 2.39 10.67 -8.06
N SER A 99 3.07 9.58 -7.68
CA SER A 99 3.37 8.46 -8.60
C SER A 99 2.33 7.34 -8.58
N LEU A 100 1.34 7.41 -7.68
CA LEU A 100 0.18 6.53 -7.66
C LEU A 100 -1.08 7.31 -7.24
N PRO A 101 -1.57 8.22 -8.09
CA PRO A 101 -2.67 9.12 -7.74
C PRO A 101 -4.06 8.44 -7.77
N HIS A 102 -4.17 7.26 -8.38
CA HIS A 102 -5.41 6.54 -8.59
C HIS A 102 -5.22 5.04 -8.32
N ALA A 103 -5.52 4.62 -7.09
CA ALA A 103 -5.63 3.23 -6.70
C ALA A 103 -6.97 2.99 -6.01
N ALA A 104 -7.44 1.75 -6.02
CA ALA A 104 -8.63 1.33 -5.28
C ALA A 104 -8.22 0.44 -4.10
N VAL A 105 -8.69 0.78 -2.91
CA VAL A 105 -8.62 -0.08 -1.73
C VAL A 105 -9.94 -0.86 -1.64
N LEU A 106 -9.82 -2.18 -1.73
CA LEU A 106 -10.91 -3.15 -1.66
C LEU A 106 -10.94 -3.71 -0.23
N ILE A 107 -12.06 -3.55 0.47
CA ILE A 107 -12.19 -3.91 1.89
C ILE A 107 -13.35 -4.89 2.03
N ALA A 108 -13.11 -6.04 2.63
CA ALA A 108 -14.11 -7.07 2.81
C ALA A 108 -14.06 -7.65 4.22
N HIS A 109 -15.23 -8.04 4.73
CA HIS A 109 -15.37 -8.66 6.04
C HIS A 109 -16.02 -10.03 5.91
N ALA A 110 -15.46 -10.99 6.63
CA ALA A 110 -16.05 -12.31 6.77
C ALA A 110 -16.14 -12.68 8.24
N SER A 111 -17.32 -13.12 8.67
CA SER A 111 -17.54 -13.64 10.01
C SER A 111 -17.86 -15.13 9.93
N TYR A 112 -16.98 -15.96 10.48
CA TYR A 112 -17.16 -17.42 10.50
C TYR A 112 -16.66 -18.00 11.83
N TYR A 113 -17.39 -18.98 12.37
CA TYR A 113 -17.12 -19.61 13.68
C TYR A 113 -16.90 -18.63 14.85
N GLY A 114 -17.51 -17.44 14.81
CA GLY A 114 -17.39 -16.42 15.85
C GLY A 114 -16.12 -15.56 15.75
N ALA A 115 -15.28 -15.76 14.73
CA ALA A 115 -14.19 -14.87 14.37
C ALA A 115 -14.62 -13.94 13.23
N THR A 116 -14.09 -12.72 13.23
CA THR A 116 -14.25 -11.76 12.13
C THR A 116 -12.89 -11.45 11.55
N ASP A 117 -12.73 -11.67 10.26
CA ASP A 117 -11.55 -11.33 9.49
C ASP A 117 -11.83 -10.15 8.57
N THR A 118 -10.80 -9.32 8.37
CA THR A 118 -10.82 -8.22 7.40
C THR A 118 -9.79 -8.51 6.32
N TYR A 119 -10.26 -8.49 5.07
CA TYR A 119 -9.44 -8.72 3.89
C TYR A 119 -9.29 -7.40 3.15
N ILE A 120 -8.06 -7.00 2.88
CA ILE A 120 -7.74 -5.75 2.20
C ILE A 120 -6.89 -6.05 0.98
N ALA A 121 -7.30 -5.52 -0.17
CA ALA A 121 -6.48 -5.52 -1.37
C ALA A 121 -6.36 -4.08 -1.91
N ILE A 122 -5.22 -3.78 -2.52
CA ILE A 122 -4.96 -2.52 -3.22
C ILE A 122 -4.69 -2.87 -4.67
N VAL A 123 -5.46 -2.25 -5.57
CA VAL A 123 -5.31 -2.43 -7.01
C VAL A 123 -5.09 -1.08 -7.70
N ASP A 124 -4.38 -1.08 -8.83
CA ASP A 124 -4.26 0.12 -9.66
C ASP A 124 -5.56 0.43 -10.41
N SER A 125 -5.57 1.53 -11.16
CA SER A 125 -6.71 1.95 -11.99
C SER A 125 -7.13 0.95 -13.08
N GLN A 126 -6.30 -0.04 -13.38
CA GLN A 126 -6.52 -1.10 -14.36
C GLN A 126 -6.96 -2.42 -13.70
N GLY A 127 -7.01 -2.47 -12.36
CA GLY A 127 -7.35 -3.67 -11.61
C GLY A 127 -6.18 -4.65 -11.44
N ASN A 128 -4.93 -4.21 -11.65
CA ASN A 128 -3.76 -5.03 -11.33
C ASN A 128 -3.51 -5.00 -9.82
N LEU A 129 -3.21 -6.16 -9.25
CA LEU A 129 -2.92 -6.30 -7.82
C LEU A 129 -1.57 -5.65 -7.45
N LEU A 130 -1.62 -4.67 -6.55
CA LEU A 130 -0.45 -3.98 -6.00
C LEU A 130 -0.04 -4.53 -4.62
N TRP A 131 -1.01 -4.98 -3.83
CA TRP A 131 -0.84 -5.58 -2.50
C TRP A 131 -2.16 -6.20 -2.03
N ASP A 132 -2.14 -7.31 -1.31
CA ASP A 132 -3.28 -7.81 -0.55
C ASP A 132 -2.85 -8.65 0.65
N ASP A 133 -3.69 -8.67 1.69
CA ASP A 133 -3.49 -9.49 2.87
C ASP A 133 -4.79 -9.58 3.72
N ASN A 134 -4.78 -10.47 4.71
CA ASN A 134 -5.71 -10.40 5.84
C ASN A 134 -5.14 -9.41 6.88
N ALA A 135 -5.71 -8.20 6.90
CA ALA A 135 -5.30 -7.12 7.78
C ALA A 135 -6.53 -6.48 8.40
N GLY A 136 -6.51 -6.25 9.71
CA GLY A 136 -7.59 -5.51 10.39
C GLY A 136 -7.78 -4.11 9.81
N SER A 137 -6.67 -3.48 9.41
CA SER A 137 -6.62 -2.16 8.81
C SER A 137 -5.30 -1.89 8.08
N ILE A 138 -5.32 -0.86 7.23
CA ILE A 138 -4.13 -0.19 6.71
C ILE A 138 -4.19 1.31 7.04
N GLN A 139 -3.03 1.92 7.31
CA GLN A 139 -2.91 3.35 7.57
C GLN A 139 -1.82 3.96 6.68
N LEU A 140 -2.18 4.97 5.90
CA LEU A 140 -1.21 5.73 5.10
C LEU A 140 -0.23 6.47 6.00
N LEU A 141 1.06 6.34 5.72
CA LEU A 141 2.11 7.00 6.47
C LEU A 141 2.60 8.25 5.72
N PRO A 142 3.15 9.25 6.44
CA PRO A 142 3.73 10.41 5.80
C PRO A 142 5.03 10.10 5.03
N THR A 143 5.64 8.93 5.26
CA THR A 143 6.82 8.50 4.51
C THR A 143 6.45 8.11 3.08
N GLU A 144 7.38 8.34 2.18
CA GLU A 144 7.20 8.12 0.74
C GLU A 144 8.47 7.49 0.17
N PHE A 145 8.31 6.61 -0.80
CA PHE A 145 9.40 6.08 -1.61
C PHE A 145 9.03 6.13 -3.10
N SER A 146 9.81 6.89 -3.88
CA SER A 146 9.58 7.07 -5.33
C SER A 146 8.18 7.61 -5.68
N GLY A 147 7.67 8.62 -4.96
CA GLY A 147 6.37 9.21 -5.27
C GLY A 147 5.17 8.47 -4.71
N VAL A 148 5.38 7.40 -3.93
CA VAL A 148 4.32 6.56 -3.36
C VAL A 148 4.50 6.43 -1.85
N HIS A 149 3.44 6.73 -1.10
CA HIS A 149 3.40 6.63 0.35
C HIS A 149 3.58 5.18 0.81
N ASP A 150 4.37 5.03 1.87
CA ASP A 150 4.37 3.80 2.66
C ASP A 150 3.03 3.70 3.41
N PHE A 151 2.64 2.49 3.80
CA PHE A 151 1.52 2.29 4.71
C PHE A 151 1.84 1.24 5.77
N ALA A 152 1.20 1.33 6.92
CA ALA A 152 1.22 0.30 7.96
C ALA A 152 0.00 -0.62 7.82
N SER A 153 0.17 -1.93 7.89
CA SER A 153 -0.93 -2.91 7.96
C SER A 153 -0.96 -3.62 9.31
N SER A 154 -2.14 -3.82 9.87
CA SER A 154 -2.34 -4.54 11.14
C SER A 154 -2.61 -6.03 10.89
N LEU A 155 -1.53 -6.82 10.79
CA LEU A 155 -1.61 -8.23 10.38
C LEU A 155 -1.74 -9.23 11.54
N SER A 156 -1.52 -8.82 12.81
CA SER A 156 -1.80 -9.60 14.02
C SER A 156 -1.45 -8.76 15.25
N TYR A 157 -2.36 -8.68 16.23
CA TYR A 157 -2.11 -7.95 17.48
C TYR A 157 -1.08 -8.67 18.37
N PRO A 158 -0.12 -7.97 19.00
CA PRO A 158 0.24 -6.56 18.83
C PRO A 158 1.33 -6.38 17.78
N GLY A 159 1.03 -5.67 16.68
CA GLY A 159 2.05 -5.27 15.72
C GLY A 159 1.51 -4.75 14.40
N SER A 160 2.39 -4.03 13.70
CA SER A 160 2.15 -3.49 12.37
C SER A 160 3.26 -3.92 11.44
N VAL A 161 2.93 -4.15 10.16
CA VAL A 161 3.90 -4.31 9.10
C VAL A 161 3.98 -3.01 8.30
N ILE A 162 5.18 -2.49 8.15
CA ILE A 162 5.43 -1.36 7.25
C ILE A 162 5.60 -1.92 5.85
N ASN A 163 4.76 -1.46 4.94
CA ASN A 163 4.79 -1.82 3.54
C ASN A 163 5.36 -0.66 2.74
N ARG A 164 6.44 -0.92 2.00
CA ARG A 164 7.13 0.05 1.16
C ARG A 164 6.97 -0.30 -0.31
N TRP A 165 6.77 0.74 -1.11
CA TRP A 165 6.70 0.64 -2.55
C TRP A 165 8.00 0.10 -3.16
N ASP A 166 7.88 -0.92 -4.03
CA ASP A 166 8.95 -1.39 -4.89
C ASP A 166 8.67 -0.92 -6.34
N PRO A 167 9.34 0.13 -6.83
CA PRO A 167 9.06 0.69 -8.14
C PRO A 167 9.45 -0.24 -9.29
N LYS A 168 10.29 -1.27 -9.05
CA LYS A 168 10.66 -2.23 -10.09
C LYS A 168 9.58 -3.28 -10.31
N LEU A 169 8.93 -3.69 -9.23
CA LEU A 169 7.85 -4.67 -9.29
C LEU A 169 6.47 -4.04 -9.41
N HIS A 170 6.37 -2.73 -9.20
CA HIS A 170 5.11 -2.01 -9.18
C HIS A 170 4.13 -2.58 -8.13
N LYS A 171 4.66 -2.88 -6.93
CA LYS A 171 3.92 -3.45 -5.81
C LYS A 171 4.49 -2.96 -4.48
N TRP A 172 3.70 -3.04 -3.41
CA TRP A 172 4.26 -2.89 -2.07
C TRP A 172 4.87 -4.20 -1.57
N LYS A 173 5.90 -4.08 -0.74
CA LYS A 173 6.53 -5.18 -0.03
C LYS A 173 6.68 -4.84 1.44
N LYS A 174 6.67 -5.89 2.27
CA LYS A 174 7.11 -5.77 3.67
C LYS A 174 8.52 -5.20 3.73
N LEU A 175 8.64 -4.05 4.39
CA LEU A 175 9.91 -3.41 4.74
C LEU A 175 10.38 -3.90 6.11
N THR A 176 9.52 -3.82 7.11
CA THR A 176 9.81 -4.24 8.49
C THR A 176 8.52 -4.52 9.25
N SER A 177 8.65 -5.20 10.38
CA SER A 177 7.60 -5.31 11.41
C SER A 177 7.91 -4.36 12.56
N VAL A 178 6.86 -3.86 13.22
CA VAL A 178 6.90 -2.94 14.37
C VAL A 178 5.97 -3.51 15.43
N GLY A 179 6.40 -3.51 16.69
CA GLY A 179 5.75 -4.26 17.77
C GLY A 179 6.50 -5.54 18.11
N THR A 180 6.11 -6.22 19.18
CA THR A 180 6.80 -7.43 19.64
C THR A 180 6.55 -8.59 18.66
N PRO A 181 7.57 -9.10 17.95
CA PRO A 181 7.48 -10.45 17.42
C PRO A 181 7.39 -11.40 18.64
N PHE A 182 6.53 -12.40 18.58
CA PHE A 182 6.48 -13.45 19.58
C PHE A 182 7.84 -14.16 19.71
#